data_AF-A0A833RHK5-F1
#
_entry.id   AF-A0A833RHK5-F1
#
_cell.length_a   1.000
_cell.length_b   1.000
_cell.length_c   1.000
_cell.angle_alpha   90.00
_cell.angle_beta   90.00
_cell.angle_gamma   90.00
#
_symmetry.space_group_name_H-M   'P 1'
#
loop_
_entity.id
_entity.type
_entity.pdbx_description
1 polymer ?
#
loop_
_entity_poly.entity_id
_entity_poly.type
_entity_poly.pdbx_seq_one_letter_code
_entity_poly.pdbx_strand_id
1 'polypeptide(L)'
;MLFLTRRRRISKHSVDFAQIDKEWHWDNFLILQCMIGAMAFYIFPSLKQLPSWDITGAAIAILLHVVISEPLYYWTHRAFHKGSLFSNYHYLHHSIRIPQPLTAGFATPLEHLVLMGVMSAPLIGACLVGHGSMGLLFIHILVFDFLRGLGSSNVEVFPVGPFQAFPALKYLISTPTYHSIHHTEKDSNFCLFMPFFDWLGGTINPKAWDLHKEIISGKNDQVPDFVFLAHVVDVTHSLHVQFVLRWQASLPQKFRPFIIVILWPSAFLVMLMMWAWSKTFLISSYTIRDKLHQIWAVPRYGFQYFLPFAKDGINNQIELAILRANKMGVKVLSLAALNKNEALNGGGTLFVNKHPDLKVRVVHGNTLTAAVILHEIPESTTEVFMTGATSKLGRAIALYLCKKRVRVMMRTLSTERFNKIQKEAPEEYRQYLVQVTKYQSAQNCKAWIVGKWLSPREQMWAPSGTHFHQFVVPPIISFRRDCTYGKLAAMRLPDDVQGLGTCEYTLDRGVVHACHAGGVVHSLEGYTHHEVGAIDVDRINIVWKAAMKHGLRPV
;
A
#
# COMPACT_ATOMS: atom_id res chain seq x y z
N MET A 1 8.69 6.30 -3.10
CA MET A 1 8.80 6.40 -4.58
C MET A 1 7.48 6.74 -5.27
N LEU A 2 6.38 6.02 -5.03
CA LEU A 2 5.11 6.19 -5.78
C LEU A 2 4.55 7.62 -5.87
N PHE A 3 4.82 8.48 -4.89
CA PHE A 3 4.46 9.90 -4.94
C PHE A 3 5.27 10.74 -5.93
N LEU A 4 6.59 10.54 -5.97
CA LEU A 4 7.49 11.29 -6.86
C LEU A 4 7.35 10.83 -8.31
N THR A 5 6.90 9.60 -8.50
CA THR A 5 6.96 8.91 -9.79
C THR A 5 5.59 8.51 -10.33
N ARG A 6 4.48 8.89 -9.67
CA ARG A 6 3.12 8.52 -10.09
C ARG A 6 2.87 8.78 -11.58
N ARG A 7 3.22 9.98 -12.04
CA ARG A 7 3.02 10.43 -13.43
C ARG A 7 3.96 9.78 -14.43
N ARG A 8 4.98 9.07 -13.93
CA ARG A 8 6.03 8.44 -14.73
C ARG A 8 5.95 6.92 -14.71
N ARG A 9 4.85 6.34 -14.21
CA ARG A 9 4.67 4.89 -14.21
C ARG A 9 4.42 4.40 -15.64
N ILE A 10 5.02 3.28 -16.00
CA ILE A 10 4.88 2.68 -17.33
C ILE A 10 3.60 1.85 -17.38
N SER A 11 3.49 0.86 -16.51
CA SER A 11 2.26 0.12 -16.22
C SER A 11 1.43 0.82 -15.14
N LYS A 12 0.16 1.08 -15.48
CA LYS A 12 -0.84 1.66 -14.59
C LYS A 12 -1.34 0.67 -13.53
N HIS A 13 -1.26 -0.62 -13.81
CA HIS A 13 -1.61 -1.67 -12.86
C HIS A 13 -0.63 -1.67 -11.68
N SER A 14 -1.15 -2.01 -10.50
CA SER A 14 -0.36 -2.17 -9.28
C SER A 14 -0.14 -3.64 -8.97
N VAL A 15 0.89 -3.92 -8.19
CA VAL A 15 1.28 -5.30 -7.85
C VAL A 15 0.26 -5.91 -6.90
N ASP A 16 -0.29 -7.06 -7.28
CA ASP A 16 -1.24 -7.83 -6.47
C ASP A 16 -0.55 -8.89 -5.58
N PHE A 17 -1.32 -9.50 -4.67
CA PHE A 17 -0.81 -10.58 -3.81
C PHE A 17 -0.31 -11.79 -4.60
N ALA A 18 -0.97 -12.18 -5.69
CA ALA A 18 -0.59 -13.35 -6.47
C ALA A 18 0.79 -13.19 -7.13
N GLN A 19 1.10 -11.99 -7.61
CA GLN A 19 2.42 -11.66 -8.12
C GLN A 19 3.47 -11.67 -6.99
N ILE A 20 3.16 -11.11 -5.82
CA ILE A 20 4.07 -11.13 -4.65
C ILE A 20 4.41 -12.56 -4.24
N ASP A 21 3.42 -13.46 -4.21
CA ASP A 21 3.62 -14.84 -3.80
C ASP A 21 4.48 -15.63 -4.81
N LYS A 22 4.34 -15.35 -6.11
CA LYS A 22 5.21 -15.95 -7.14
C LYS A 22 6.65 -15.50 -7.01
N GLU A 23 6.85 -14.22 -6.68
CA GLU A 23 8.14 -13.58 -6.58
C GLU A 23 8.78 -13.74 -5.19
N TRP A 24 8.22 -14.60 -4.35
CA TRP A 24 8.64 -14.79 -2.96
C TRP A 24 10.14 -15.08 -2.80
N HIS A 25 10.71 -15.76 -3.77
CA HIS A 25 12.10 -16.24 -3.80
C HIS A 25 12.97 -15.51 -4.82
N TRP A 26 12.66 -14.25 -5.12
CA TRP A 26 13.38 -13.45 -6.12
C TRP A 26 14.87 -13.28 -5.85
N ASP A 27 15.31 -13.44 -4.60
CA ASP A 27 16.66 -13.26 -4.12
C ASP A 27 17.49 -14.55 -4.09
N ASN A 28 16.91 -15.71 -4.42
CA ASN A 28 17.61 -17.01 -4.41
C ASN A 28 18.88 -17.02 -5.27
N PHE A 29 18.95 -16.19 -6.31
CA PHE A 29 20.13 -16.07 -7.15
C PHE A 29 21.39 -15.65 -6.38
N LEU A 30 21.23 -14.91 -5.27
CA LEU A 30 22.34 -14.50 -4.41
C LEU A 30 23.09 -15.70 -3.84
N ILE A 31 22.39 -16.81 -3.54
CA ILE A 31 23.03 -18.02 -3.04
C ILE A 31 24.02 -18.56 -4.10
N LEU A 32 23.55 -18.71 -5.34
CA LEU A 32 24.37 -19.19 -6.45
C LEU A 32 25.55 -18.26 -6.72
N GLN A 33 25.30 -16.94 -6.78
CA GLN A 33 26.35 -15.96 -7.07
C GLN A 33 27.39 -15.87 -5.95
N CYS A 34 26.98 -15.92 -4.68
CA CYS A 34 27.88 -15.96 -3.54
C CYS A 34 28.74 -17.23 -3.54
N MET A 35 28.15 -18.38 -3.86
CA MET A 35 28.91 -19.64 -3.98
C MET A 35 29.96 -19.56 -5.09
N ILE A 36 29.59 -19.06 -6.28
CA ILE A 36 30.51 -18.89 -7.41
C ILE A 36 31.61 -17.89 -7.07
N GLY A 37 31.27 -16.75 -6.47
CA GLY A 37 32.23 -15.76 -6.01
C GLY A 37 33.23 -16.35 -5.02
N ALA A 38 32.74 -17.08 -4.00
CA ALA A 38 33.60 -17.77 -3.04
C ALA A 38 34.53 -18.77 -3.73
N MET A 39 34.00 -19.63 -4.61
CA MET A 39 34.81 -20.57 -5.39
C MET A 39 35.90 -19.87 -6.20
N ALA A 40 35.58 -18.75 -6.85
CA ALA A 40 36.56 -17.97 -7.61
C ALA A 40 37.72 -17.48 -6.73
N PHE A 41 37.44 -16.98 -5.52
CA PHE A 41 38.49 -16.56 -4.57
C PHE A 41 39.36 -17.71 -4.03
N TYR A 42 38.84 -18.94 -4.01
CA TYR A 42 39.62 -20.13 -3.64
C TYR A 42 40.46 -20.65 -4.80
N ILE A 43 39.90 -20.69 -6.02
CA ILE A 43 40.58 -21.20 -7.21
C ILE A 43 41.66 -20.22 -7.70
N PHE A 44 41.44 -18.91 -7.57
CA PHE A 44 42.34 -17.87 -8.05
C PHE A 44 42.86 -17.00 -6.90
N PRO A 45 43.94 -17.42 -6.21
CA PRO A 45 44.55 -16.63 -5.14
C PRO A 45 45.01 -15.24 -5.59
N SER A 46 45.31 -15.06 -6.88
CA SER A 46 45.68 -13.77 -7.48
C SER A 46 44.59 -12.70 -7.30
N LEU A 47 43.30 -13.09 -7.17
CA LEU A 47 42.21 -12.15 -6.90
C LEU A 47 42.37 -11.45 -5.53
N LYS A 48 43.08 -12.06 -4.58
CA LYS A 48 43.36 -11.46 -3.26
C LYS A 48 44.49 -10.42 -3.32
N GLN A 49 45.26 -10.41 -4.41
CA GLN A 49 46.43 -9.55 -4.60
C GLN A 49 46.16 -8.41 -5.58
N LEU A 50 44.91 -8.23 -6.03
CA LEU A 50 44.54 -7.14 -6.93
C LEU A 50 44.78 -5.78 -6.26
N PRO A 51 45.28 -4.78 -7.02
CA PRO A 51 45.36 -3.41 -6.52
C PRO A 51 43.97 -2.89 -6.15
N SER A 52 43.92 -1.89 -5.27
CA SER A 52 42.64 -1.30 -4.84
C SER A 52 41.89 -0.64 -6.00
N TRP A 53 42.60 0.05 -6.90
CA TRP A 53 42.02 0.75 -8.03
C TRP A 53 42.99 0.87 -9.20
N ASP A 54 42.48 0.68 -10.42
CA ASP A 54 43.17 1.00 -11.68
C ASP A 54 42.14 1.55 -12.70
N ILE A 55 42.34 2.80 -13.11
CA ILE A 55 41.45 3.47 -14.07
C ILE A 55 41.55 2.88 -15.48
N THR A 56 42.71 2.34 -15.84
CA THR A 56 42.94 1.66 -17.13
C THR A 56 42.08 0.41 -17.22
N GLY A 57 42.01 -0.34 -16.11
CA GLY A 57 41.13 -1.50 -15.97
C GLY A 57 39.66 -1.15 -16.19
N ALA A 58 39.21 -0.02 -15.64
CA ALA A 58 37.85 0.46 -15.84
C ALA A 58 37.55 0.80 -17.31
N ALA A 59 38.48 1.48 -18.00
CA ALA A 59 38.33 1.78 -19.43
C ALA A 59 38.29 0.51 -20.29
N ILE A 60 39.16 -0.46 -20.00
CA ILE A 60 39.17 -1.78 -20.67
C ILE A 60 37.85 -2.52 -20.41
N ALA A 61 37.37 -2.54 -19.16
CA ALA A 61 36.12 -3.20 -18.83
C ALA A 61 34.92 -2.57 -19.54
N ILE A 62 34.84 -1.25 -19.67
CA ILE A 62 33.78 -0.58 -20.44
C ILE A 62 33.85 -1.03 -21.92
N LEU A 63 35.02 -1.00 -22.53
CA LEU A 63 35.20 -1.43 -23.92
C LEU A 63 34.77 -2.90 -24.12
N LEU A 64 35.22 -3.79 -23.25
CA LEU A 64 34.86 -5.21 -23.30
C LEU A 64 33.38 -5.44 -23.00
N HIS A 65 32.75 -4.62 -22.16
CA HIS A 65 31.31 -4.69 -21.94
C HIS A 65 30.53 -4.39 -23.23
N VAL A 66 30.91 -3.32 -23.93
CA VAL A 66 30.29 -2.93 -25.21
C VAL A 66 30.54 -3.98 -26.29
N VAL A 67 31.77 -4.47 -26.43
CA VAL A 67 32.17 -5.33 -27.56
C VAL A 67 31.90 -6.82 -27.31
N ILE A 68 31.80 -7.26 -26.05
CA ILE A 68 31.60 -8.68 -25.70
C ILE A 68 30.28 -8.88 -24.97
N SER A 69 30.06 -8.24 -23.82
CA SER A 69 28.90 -8.53 -22.98
C SER A 69 27.58 -8.19 -23.66
N GLU A 70 27.47 -7.03 -24.30
CA GLU A 70 26.24 -6.60 -24.96
C GLU A 70 25.84 -7.52 -26.14
N PRO A 71 26.71 -7.82 -27.14
CA PRO A 71 26.37 -8.78 -28.18
C PRO A 71 26.10 -10.18 -27.63
N LEU A 72 26.89 -10.66 -26.67
CA LEU A 72 26.73 -11.99 -26.09
C LEU A 72 25.37 -12.11 -25.40
N TYR A 73 24.99 -11.09 -24.61
CA TYR A 73 23.66 -11.04 -23.99
C TYR A 73 22.56 -11.00 -25.04
N TYR A 74 22.66 -10.12 -26.04
CA TYR A 74 21.68 -10.01 -27.10
C TYR A 74 21.39 -11.36 -27.78
N TRP A 75 22.42 -12.11 -28.17
CA TRP A 75 22.26 -13.42 -28.81
C TRP A 75 21.70 -14.48 -27.87
N THR A 76 22.21 -14.56 -26.63
CA THR A 76 21.74 -15.54 -25.64
C THR A 76 20.30 -15.25 -25.21
N HIS A 77 19.95 -13.99 -25.00
CA HIS A 77 18.60 -13.56 -24.70
C HIS A 77 17.63 -13.92 -25.84
N ARG A 78 18.00 -13.65 -27.10
CA ARG A 78 17.18 -14.09 -28.25
C ARG A 78 17.04 -15.61 -28.33
N ALA A 79 18.06 -16.38 -27.95
CA ALA A 79 17.95 -17.83 -27.88
C ALA A 79 16.97 -18.27 -26.78
N PHE A 80 16.98 -17.62 -25.62
CA PHE A 80 16.02 -17.85 -24.53
C PHE A 80 14.57 -17.56 -24.93
N HIS A 81 14.33 -16.75 -25.96
CA HIS A 81 12.99 -16.50 -26.53
C HIS A 81 12.53 -17.56 -27.55
N LYS A 82 13.30 -18.62 -27.79
CA LYS A 82 12.95 -19.66 -28.78
C LYS A 82 12.59 -21.00 -28.15
N GLY A 83 11.49 -21.58 -28.61
CA GLY A 83 11.13 -22.98 -28.40
C GLY A 83 11.17 -23.41 -26.92
N SER A 84 11.89 -24.50 -26.66
CA SER A 84 12.01 -25.10 -25.32
C SER A 84 12.77 -24.23 -24.32
N LEU A 85 13.69 -23.37 -24.77
CA LEU A 85 14.42 -22.48 -23.87
C LEU A 85 13.48 -21.44 -23.24
N PHE A 86 12.49 -20.98 -24.00
CA PHE A 86 11.47 -20.08 -23.47
C PHE A 86 10.58 -20.80 -22.45
N SER A 87 9.97 -21.93 -22.84
CA SER A 87 9.01 -22.62 -21.98
C SER A 87 9.62 -23.08 -20.66
N ASN A 88 10.88 -23.52 -20.67
CA ASN A 88 11.52 -24.15 -19.52
C ASN A 88 12.33 -23.18 -18.66
N TYR A 89 12.86 -22.10 -19.24
CA TYR A 89 13.74 -21.17 -18.52
C TYR A 89 13.18 -19.76 -18.51
N HIS A 90 12.95 -19.15 -19.67
CA HIS A 90 12.67 -17.72 -19.74
C HIS A 90 11.21 -17.32 -19.44
N TYR A 91 10.26 -18.26 -19.52
CA TYR A 91 8.85 -18.01 -19.21
C TYR A 91 8.65 -17.51 -17.79
N LEU A 92 9.44 -18.00 -16.83
CA LEU A 92 9.37 -17.58 -15.43
C LEU A 92 9.65 -16.07 -15.29
N HIS A 93 10.71 -15.60 -15.94
CA HIS A 93 11.07 -14.18 -16.00
C HIS A 93 9.95 -13.33 -16.62
N HIS A 94 9.34 -13.81 -17.72
CA HIS A 94 8.21 -13.16 -18.38
C HIS A 94 6.86 -13.33 -17.68
N SER A 95 6.78 -14.14 -16.63
CA SER A 95 5.55 -14.31 -15.84
C SER A 95 5.27 -13.10 -14.94
N ILE A 96 6.27 -12.23 -14.75
CA ILE A 96 6.19 -10.97 -14.03
C ILE A 96 5.37 -9.98 -14.85
N ARG A 97 4.18 -9.66 -14.36
CA ARG A 97 3.27 -8.72 -15.03
C ARG A 97 3.68 -7.27 -14.86
N ILE A 98 4.18 -6.92 -13.67
CA ILE A 98 4.58 -5.57 -13.33
C ILE A 98 6.01 -5.63 -12.81
N PRO A 99 7.01 -5.34 -13.67
CA PRO A 99 8.40 -5.33 -13.26
C PRO A 99 8.65 -4.37 -12.09
N GLN A 100 9.48 -4.79 -11.16
CA GLN A 100 10.01 -3.94 -10.09
C GLN A 100 11.52 -4.12 -10.00
N PRO A 101 12.27 -3.20 -9.37
CA PRO A 101 13.70 -3.38 -9.19
C PRO A 101 14.08 -4.72 -8.53
N LEU A 102 13.26 -5.18 -7.57
CA LEU A 102 13.43 -6.48 -6.91
C LEU A 102 13.23 -7.66 -7.87
N THR A 103 12.39 -7.53 -8.89
CA THR A 103 12.11 -8.62 -9.82
C THR A 103 13.17 -8.75 -10.92
N ALA A 104 14.14 -7.83 -10.99
CA ALA A 104 15.27 -7.93 -11.92
C ALA A 104 16.08 -9.22 -11.70
N GLY A 105 16.12 -9.72 -10.46
CA GLY A 105 16.76 -10.99 -10.10
C GLY A 105 15.90 -12.24 -10.30
N PHE A 106 14.65 -12.11 -10.75
CA PHE A 106 13.74 -13.25 -10.84
C PHE A 106 13.91 -13.98 -12.18
N ALA A 107 14.76 -15.01 -12.17
CA ALA A 107 15.04 -15.86 -13.32
C ALA A 107 15.45 -17.28 -12.87
N THR A 108 15.60 -18.21 -13.81
CA THR A 108 16.06 -19.57 -13.52
C THR A 108 17.57 -19.63 -13.23
N PRO A 109 18.06 -20.69 -12.54
CA PRO A 109 19.50 -20.86 -12.31
C PRO A 109 20.34 -20.81 -13.60
N LEU A 110 19.83 -21.37 -14.71
CA LEU A 110 20.53 -21.33 -16.00
C LEU A 110 20.68 -19.90 -16.53
N GLU A 111 19.61 -19.09 -16.48
CA GLU A 111 19.67 -17.69 -16.87
C GLU A 111 20.67 -16.91 -16.01
N HIS A 112 20.72 -17.18 -14.70
CA HIS A 112 21.72 -16.57 -13.82
C HIS A 112 23.15 -16.99 -14.13
N LEU A 113 23.40 -18.25 -14.51
CA LEU A 113 24.73 -18.70 -14.93
C LEU A 113 25.18 -17.99 -16.21
N VAL A 114 24.29 -17.90 -17.21
CA VAL A 114 24.59 -17.17 -18.46
C VAL A 114 24.84 -15.70 -18.18
N LEU A 115 23.99 -15.06 -17.37
CA LEU A 115 24.14 -13.65 -17.00
C LEU A 115 25.44 -13.40 -16.21
N MET A 116 25.82 -14.31 -15.30
CA MET A 116 27.10 -14.26 -14.60
C MET A 116 28.29 -14.33 -15.57
N GLY A 117 28.23 -15.20 -16.57
CA GLY A 117 29.24 -15.25 -17.64
C GLY A 117 29.35 -13.93 -18.39
N VAL A 118 28.20 -13.38 -18.82
CA VAL A 118 28.11 -12.07 -19.48
C VAL A 118 28.69 -10.95 -18.62
N MET A 119 28.33 -10.90 -17.33
CA MET A 119 28.76 -9.86 -16.39
C MET A 119 30.24 -9.97 -16.05
N SER A 120 30.79 -11.18 -15.96
CA SER A 120 32.18 -11.42 -15.56
C SER A 120 33.17 -11.29 -16.72
N ALA A 121 32.75 -11.43 -17.98
CA ALA A 121 33.63 -11.31 -19.15
C ALA A 121 34.51 -10.04 -19.15
N PRO A 122 33.97 -8.82 -18.92
CA PRO A 122 34.78 -7.59 -18.87
C PRO A 122 35.77 -7.57 -17.71
N LEU A 123 35.38 -8.13 -16.56
CA LEU A 123 36.23 -8.23 -15.38
C LEU A 123 37.40 -9.19 -15.61
N ILE A 124 37.11 -10.37 -16.15
CA ILE A 124 38.12 -11.36 -16.51
C ILE A 124 39.08 -10.77 -17.54
N GLY A 125 38.57 -10.12 -18.58
CA GLY A 125 39.42 -9.51 -19.60
C GLY A 125 40.33 -8.41 -19.03
N ALA A 126 39.81 -7.52 -18.17
CA ALA A 126 40.64 -6.52 -17.51
C ALA A 126 41.74 -7.15 -16.63
N CYS A 127 41.43 -8.22 -15.89
CA CYS A 127 42.40 -8.99 -15.12
C CYS A 127 43.45 -9.67 -16.00
N LEU A 128 43.05 -10.26 -17.13
CA LEU A 128 43.96 -10.95 -18.06
C LEU A 128 44.95 -10.00 -18.74
N VAL A 129 44.55 -8.76 -18.99
CA VAL A 129 45.44 -7.70 -19.52
C VAL A 129 46.30 -7.07 -18.42
N GLY A 130 46.17 -7.52 -17.16
CA GLY A 130 46.99 -7.07 -16.03
C GLY A 130 46.47 -5.80 -15.33
N HIS A 131 45.28 -5.32 -15.68
CA HIS A 131 44.67 -4.10 -15.14
C HIS A 131 43.45 -4.36 -14.24
N GLY A 132 43.33 -5.59 -13.71
CA GLY A 132 42.29 -5.92 -12.74
C GLY A 132 42.46 -5.13 -11.44
N SER A 133 41.36 -4.71 -10.81
CA SER A 133 41.40 -4.07 -9.49
C SER A 133 40.18 -4.44 -8.65
N MET A 134 40.32 -4.36 -7.31
CA MET A 134 39.22 -4.66 -6.38
C MET A 134 38.06 -3.67 -6.55
N GLY A 135 38.37 -2.38 -6.70
CA GLY A 135 37.35 -1.36 -6.93
C GLY A 135 36.58 -1.58 -8.22
N LEU A 136 37.25 -2.00 -9.31
CA LEU A 136 36.58 -2.36 -10.57
C LEU A 136 35.55 -3.48 -10.37
N LEU A 137 35.92 -4.55 -9.66
CA LEU A 137 35.03 -5.69 -9.41
C LEU A 137 33.74 -5.25 -8.68
N PHE A 138 33.88 -4.51 -7.57
CA PHE A 138 32.71 -4.07 -6.80
C PHE A 138 31.87 -3.02 -7.53
N ILE A 139 32.51 -2.01 -8.14
CA ILE A 139 31.79 -0.96 -8.86
C ILE A 139 31.04 -1.54 -10.06
N HIS A 140 31.66 -2.43 -10.83
CA HIS A 140 31.01 -3.07 -11.98
C HIS A 140 29.78 -3.86 -11.57
N ILE A 141 29.87 -4.71 -10.54
CA ILE A 141 28.73 -5.48 -10.03
C ILE A 141 27.61 -4.55 -9.57
N LEU A 142 27.94 -3.53 -8.75
CA LEU A 142 26.94 -2.60 -8.22
C LEU A 142 26.27 -1.77 -9.33
N VAL A 143 27.03 -1.31 -10.32
CA VAL A 143 26.49 -0.56 -11.47
C VAL A 143 25.61 -1.47 -12.32
N PHE A 144 26.05 -2.70 -12.60
CA PHE A 144 25.29 -3.67 -13.38
C PHE A 144 23.94 -3.99 -12.72
N ASP A 145 23.94 -4.29 -11.41
CA ASP A 145 22.72 -4.57 -10.66
C ASP A 145 21.82 -3.34 -10.57
N PHE A 146 22.41 -2.15 -10.38
CA PHE A 146 21.65 -0.90 -10.39
C PHE A 146 20.95 -0.67 -11.73
N LEU A 147 21.67 -0.82 -12.86
CA LEU A 147 21.09 -0.62 -14.19
C LEU A 147 20.01 -1.65 -14.52
N ARG A 148 20.18 -2.91 -14.10
CA ARG A 148 19.14 -3.94 -14.25
C ARG A 148 17.90 -3.63 -13.41
N GLY A 149 18.10 -3.29 -12.13
CA GLY A 149 17.01 -2.86 -11.26
C GLY A 149 16.30 -1.62 -11.78
N LEU A 150 17.04 -0.69 -12.40
CA LEU A 150 16.49 0.49 -13.05
C LEU A 150 15.68 0.12 -14.30
N GLY A 151 16.19 -0.75 -15.16
CA GLY A 151 15.49 -1.22 -16.36
C GLY A 151 14.18 -1.94 -16.02
N SER A 152 14.17 -2.79 -14.99
CA SER A 152 12.95 -3.43 -14.47
C SER A 152 12.13 -2.50 -13.56
N SER A 153 12.50 -1.24 -13.42
CA SER A 153 11.67 -0.30 -12.66
C SER A 153 10.44 0.07 -13.49
N ASN A 154 9.24 -0.11 -12.93
CA ASN A 154 7.99 0.34 -13.54
C ASN A 154 7.85 1.90 -13.53
N VAL A 155 8.95 2.62 -13.65
CA VAL A 155 9.04 4.07 -13.56
C VAL A 155 10.04 4.58 -14.58
N GLU A 156 9.59 5.47 -15.45
CA GLU A 156 10.48 6.18 -16.37
C GLU A 156 11.18 7.34 -15.65
N VAL A 157 12.50 7.25 -15.51
CA VAL A 157 13.30 8.28 -14.83
C VAL A 157 14.05 9.18 -15.82
N PHE A 158 14.25 8.71 -17.06
CA PHE A 158 15.07 9.40 -18.04
C PHE A 158 14.30 10.57 -18.66
N PRO A 159 14.83 11.81 -18.60
CA PRO A 159 14.20 12.94 -19.24
C PRO A 159 14.33 12.84 -20.77
N VAL A 160 13.38 13.44 -21.51
CA VAL A 160 13.37 13.42 -22.98
C VAL A 160 14.45 14.35 -23.58
N GLY A 161 14.80 15.44 -22.89
CA GLY A 161 15.70 16.48 -23.40
C GLY A 161 17.07 15.98 -23.91
N PRO A 162 17.84 15.19 -23.12
CA PRO A 162 19.14 14.67 -23.57
C PRO A 162 19.07 13.85 -24.85
N PHE A 163 18.05 13.01 -25.00
CA PHE A 163 17.86 12.19 -26.21
C PHE A 163 17.40 13.01 -27.42
N GLN A 164 16.77 14.17 -27.21
CA GLN A 164 16.48 15.12 -28.30
C GLN A 164 17.72 15.88 -28.73
N ALA A 165 18.54 16.32 -27.77
CA ALA A 165 19.80 17.01 -28.06
C ALA A 165 20.82 16.08 -28.74
N PHE A 166 20.87 14.81 -28.33
CA PHE A 166 21.77 13.80 -28.87
C PHE A 166 20.98 12.53 -29.24
N PRO A 167 20.39 12.45 -30.44
CA PRO A 167 19.58 11.32 -30.87
C PRO A 167 20.30 9.96 -30.84
N ALA A 168 21.63 9.94 -30.91
CA ALA A 168 22.42 8.73 -30.79
C ALA A 168 22.29 8.04 -29.41
N LEU A 169 21.97 8.79 -28.34
CA LEU A 169 21.80 8.23 -26.99
C LEU A 169 20.71 7.15 -26.91
N LYS A 170 19.70 7.19 -27.80
CA LYS A 170 18.65 6.16 -27.86
C LYS A 170 19.17 4.76 -28.22
N TYR A 171 20.37 4.68 -28.80
CA TYR A 171 21.05 3.43 -29.11
C TYR A 171 22.07 3.02 -28.03
N LEU A 172 22.45 3.94 -27.13
CA LEU A 172 23.44 3.69 -26.08
C LEU A 172 22.81 3.40 -24.72
N ILE A 173 21.56 3.84 -24.49
CA ILE A 173 20.88 3.74 -23.20
C ILE A 173 19.50 3.11 -23.39
N SER A 174 19.33 1.93 -22.80
CA SER A 174 18.04 1.27 -22.62
C SER A 174 17.29 1.93 -21.46
N THR A 175 16.06 2.36 -21.72
CA THR A 175 15.20 2.97 -20.70
C THR A 175 14.30 1.93 -20.04
N PRO A 176 13.75 2.21 -18.84
CA PRO A 176 12.77 1.30 -18.22
C PRO A 176 11.54 1.09 -19.11
N THR A 177 11.15 2.10 -19.90
CA THR A 177 10.10 1.95 -20.92
C THR A 177 10.47 0.93 -22.00
N TYR A 178 11.72 0.94 -22.48
CA TYR A 178 12.22 0.02 -23.50
C TYR A 178 12.13 -1.44 -23.03
N HIS A 179 12.59 -1.71 -21.80
CA HIS A 179 12.53 -3.04 -21.18
C HIS A 179 11.10 -3.46 -20.79
N SER A 180 10.23 -2.54 -20.40
CA SER A 180 8.83 -2.87 -20.09
C SER A 180 8.05 -3.30 -21.35
N ILE A 181 8.34 -2.72 -22.51
CA ILE A 181 7.77 -3.16 -23.80
C ILE A 181 8.24 -4.57 -24.12
N HIS A 182 9.53 -4.88 -23.89
CA HIS A 182 10.05 -6.24 -24.05
C HIS A 182 9.24 -7.27 -23.23
N HIS A 183 8.97 -7.00 -21.96
CA HIS A 183 8.14 -7.88 -21.11
C HIS A 183 6.70 -8.06 -21.62
N THR A 184 6.17 -7.05 -22.33
CA THR A 184 4.79 -7.04 -22.80
C THR A 184 4.63 -7.73 -24.15
N GLU A 185 5.48 -7.39 -25.13
CA GLU A 185 5.39 -7.89 -26.52
C GLU A 185 6.27 -9.11 -26.79
N LYS A 186 7.37 -9.28 -26.03
CA LYS A 186 8.28 -10.46 -25.99
C LYS A 186 9.06 -10.77 -27.27
N ASP A 187 8.84 -10.07 -28.37
CA ASP A 187 9.44 -10.34 -29.67
C ASP A 187 10.48 -9.29 -30.13
N SER A 188 10.74 -8.29 -29.29
CA SER A 188 11.57 -7.13 -29.58
C SER A 188 12.38 -6.68 -28.36
N ASN A 189 13.35 -5.78 -28.55
CA ASN A 189 14.11 -5.13 -27.46
C ASN A 189 14.92 -6.11 -26.57
N PHE A 190 15.84 -6.86 -27.16
CA PHE A 190 16.62 -7.91 -26.49
C PHE A 190 17.95 -7.45 -25.89
N CYS A 191 18.38 -6.21 -26.11
CA CYS A 191 19.66 -5.71 -25.57
C CYS A 191 19.74 -5.75 -24.04
N LEU A 192 20.95 -5.70 -23.49
CA LEU A 192 21.16 -5.60 -22.05
C LEU A 192 20.98 -4.15 -21.59
N PHE A 193 21.87 -3.26 -22.01
CA PHE A 193 21.77 -1.82 -21.75
C PHE A 193 21.87 -0.97 -23.01
N MET A 194 22.34 -1.52 -24.14
CA MET A 194 22.58 -0.76 -25.38
C MET A 194 21.67 -1.21 -26.54
N PRO A 195 20.60 -0.45 -26.86
CA PRO A 195 19.70 -0.73 -27.98
C PRO A 195 20.39 -0.77 -29.36
N PHE A 196 21.65 -0.32 -29.48
CA PHE A 196 22.47 -0.45 -30.67
C PHE A 196 22.49 -1.88 -31.25
N PHE A 197 22.53 -2.90 -30.40
CA PHE A 197 22.55 -4.30 -30.85
C PHE A 197 21.18 -4.78 -31.37
N ASP A 198 20.09 -4.26 -30.81
CA ASP A 198 18.76 -4.45 -31.39
C ASP A 198 18.61 -3.73 -32.73
N TRP A 199 19.25 -2.56 -32.89
CA TRP A 199 19.25 -1.85 -34.17
C TRP A 199 19.96 -2.65 -35.26
N LEU A 200 21.17 -3.14 -34.98
CA LEU A 200 21.91 -4.03 -35.88
C LEU A 200 21.13 -5.33 -36.17
N GLY A 201 20.43 -5.83 -35.17
CA GLY A 201 19.63 -7.04 -35.24
C GLY A 201 18.25 -6.90 -35.89
N GLY A 202 17.79 -5.68 -36.16
CA GLY A 202 16.45 -5.40 -36.67
C GLY A 202 15.33 -5.70 -35.67
N THR A 203 15.61 -5.65 -34.36
CA THR A 203 14.68 -6.05 -33.28
C THR A 203 14.22 -4.89 -32.39
N ILE A 204 14.48 -3.64 -32.78
CA ILE A 204 13.97 -2.46 -32.06
C ILE A 204 12.46 -2.35 -32.24
N ASN A 205 11.75 -2.18 -31.12
CA ASN A 205 10.35 -1.80 -31.13
C ASN A 205 10.19 -0.28 -31.37
N PRO A 206 9.49 0.15 -32.44
CA PRO A 206 9.32 1.57 -32.74
C PRO A 206 8.51 2.32 -31.66
N LYS A 207 7.64 1.63 -30.92
CA LYS A 207 6.77 2.24 -29.90
C LYS A 207 7.55 2.76 -28.68
N ALA A 208 8.76 2.27 -28.44
CA ALA A 208 9.51 2.58 -27.21
C ALA A 208 9.75 4.07 -27.02
N TRP A 209 10.07 4.79 -28.11
CA TRP A 209 10.37 6.21 -28.05
C TRP A 209 9.12 7.06 -27.88
N ASP A 210 8.02 6.68 -28.53
CA ASP A 210 6.76 7.41 -28.44
C ASP A 210 6.13 7.25 -27.05
N LEU A 211 6.14 6.02 -26.50
CA LEU A 211 5.67 5.75 -25.15
C LEU A 211 6.51 6.48 -24.10
N HIS A 212 7.85 6.51 -24.26
CA HIS A 212 8.74 7.25 -23.36
C HIS A 212 8.37 8.74 -23.32
N LYS A 213 8.21 9.38 -24.48
CA LYS A 213 7.77 10.79 -24.56
C LYS A 213 6.41 11.00 -23.91
N GLU A 214 5.46 10.11 -24.17
CA GLU A 214 4.11 10.19 -23.62
C GLU A 214 4.13 10.13 -22.08
N ILE A 215 4.87 9.19 -21.50
CA ILE A 215 5.02 9.03 -20.05
C ILE A 215 5.67 10.28 -19.43
N ILE A 216 6.77 10.77 -20.00
CA ILE A 216 7.47 11.95 -19.46
C ILE A 216 6.62 13.22 -19.60
N SER A 217 5.79 13.33 -20.64
CA SER A 217 4.85 14.45 -20.79
C SER A 217 3.78 14.48 -19.68
N GLY A 218 3.58 13.37 -18.96
CA GLY A 218 2.58 13.25 -17.90
C GLY A 218 1.13 13.22 -18.40
N LYS A 219 0.91 13.14 -19.73
CA LYS A 219 -0.42 13.05 -20.35
C LYS A 219 -1.18 11.78 -19.95
N ASN A 220 -0.45 10.76 -19.49
CA ASN A 220 -0.99 9.46 -19.10
C ASN A 220 -1.45 9.34 -17.63
N ASP A 221 -1.48 10.44 -16.87
CA ASP A 221 -1.88 10.44 -15.45
C ASP A 221 -3.40 10.20 -15.29
N GLN A 222 -3.77 9.02 -14.80
CA GLN A 222 -5.16 8.70 -14.45
C GLN A 222 -5.51 9.34 -13.10
N VAL A 223 -6.61 10.11 -13.09
CA VAL A 223 -7.19 10.66 -11.87
C VAL A 223 -7.86 9.51 -11.09
N PRO A 224 -7.58 9.33 -9.79
CA PRO A 224 -8.27 8.31 -9.01
C PRO A 224 -9.72 8.72 -8.74
N ASP A 225 -10.64 7.76 -8.84
CA ASP A 225 -12.04 7.93 -8.47
C ASP A 225 -12.19 8.06 -6.95
N PHE A 226 -11.40 7.28 -6.22
CA PHE A 226 -11.44 7.19 -4.77
C PHE A 226 -10.05 7.34 -4.14
N VAL A 227 -9.97 8.16 -3.09
CA VAL A 227 -8.77 8.32 -2.26
C VAL A 227 -9.10 8.00 -0.80
N PHE A 228 -8.37 7.05 -0.22
CA PHE A 228 -8.37 6.82 1.22
C PHE A 228 -7.20 7.56 1.85
N LEU A 229 -7.48 8.60 2.64
CA LEU A 229 -6.48 9.44 3.30
C LEU A 229 -6.15 8.86 4.68
N ALA A 230 -5.11 8.04 4.72
CA ALA A 230 -4.53 7.39 5.88
C ALA A 230 -3.60 8.31 6.69
N HIS A 231 -3.26 7.89 7.91
CA HIS A 231 -2.14 8.43 8.67
C HIS A 231 -1.24 7.27 9.12
N VAL A 232 -0.02 7.58 9.54
CA VAL A 232 0.89 6.56 10.04
C VAL A 232 0.44 6.18 11.46
N VAL A 233 0.22 4.89 11.73
CA VAL A 233 -0.22 4.42 13.05
C VAL A 233 0.89 4.65 14.07
N ASP A 234 2.07 4.07 13.81
CA ASP A 234 3.26 4.18 14.66
C ASP A 234 4.56 3.95 13.85
N VAL A 235 5.71 4.09 14.51
CA VAL A 235 7.05 3.90 13.90
C VAL A 235 7.21 2.49 13.32
N THR A 236 6.76 1.46 14.01
CA THR A 236 6.86 0.07 13.53
C THR A 236 5.97 -0.18 12.32
N HIS A 237 4.78 0.42 12.28
CA HIS A 237 3.87 0.29 11.15
C HIS A 237 4.36 1.07 9.92
N SER A 238 5.19 2.11 10.07
CA SER A 238 5.78 2.80 8.91
C SER A 238 6.71 1.92 8.06
N LEU A 239 7.18 0.80 8.61
CA LEU A 239 7.94 -0.22 7.87
C LEU A 239 7.04 -1.17 7.05
N HIS A 240 5.72 -1.15 7.30
CA HIS A 240 4.71 -2.01 6.69
C HIS A 240 4.16 -1.39 5.38
N VAL A 241 5.05 -0.97 4.47
CA VAL A 241 4.69 -0.41 3.16
C VAL A 241 5.53 -1.05 2.06
N GLN A 242 4.96 -1.23 0.87
CA GLN A 242 5.60 -2.04 -0.19
C GLN A 242 6.98 -1.55 -0.63
N PHE A 243 7.19 -0.23 -0.63
CA PHE A 243 8.47 0.36 -1.03
C PHE A 243 9.53 0.34 0.08
N VAL A 244 9.20 -0.18 1.27
CA VAL A 244 10.15 -0.41 2.38
C VAL A 244 10.37 -1.91 2.52
N LEU A 245 9.32 -2.68 2.84
CA LEU A 245 9.35 -4.14 2.97
C LEU A 245 8.13 -4.75 2.28
N ARG A 246 8.27 -5.05 0.99
CA ARG A 246 7.21 -5.61 0.14
C ARG A 246 6.56 -6.85 0.70
N TRP A 247 7.36 -7.81 1.14
CA TRP A 247 6.89 -9.01 1.84
C TRP A 247 6.01 -8.66 3.03
N GLN A 248 6.52 -7.81 3.92
CA GLN A 248 5.88 -7.57 5.20
C GLN A 248 4.54 -6.87 4.98
N ALA A 249 4.51 -5.89 4.08
CA ALA A 249 3.30 -5.20 3.65
C ALA A 249 2.25 -6.16 3.05
N SER A 250 2.66 -7.27 2.43
CA SER A 250 1.75 -8.27 1.84
C SER A 250 1.08 -9.18 2.88
N LEU A 251 1.52 -9.14 4.14
CA LEU A 251 0.94 -9.91 5.24
C LEU A 251 0.30 -9.00 6.28
N PRO A 252 -0.65 -9.51 7.09
CA PRO A 252 -1.15 -8.79 8.25
C PRO A 252 0.01 -8.35 9.17
N GLN A 253 -0.07 -7.12 9.65
CA GLN A 253 0.91 -6.57 10.58
C GLN A 253 0.94 -7.42 11.85
N LYS A 254 2.14 -7.86 12.21
CA LYS A 254 2.44 -8.60 13.44
C LYS A 254 3.70 -8.00 14.05
N PHE A 255 3.79 -8.03 15.38
CA PHE A 255 5.00 -7.62 16.07
C PHE A 255 6.15 -8.57 15.71
N ARG A 256 7.21 -8.03 15.10
CA ARG A 256 8.40 -8.78 14.65
C ARG A 256 9.66 -8.12 15.22
N PRO A 257 10.16 -8.56 16.38
CA PRO A 257 11.17 -7.82 17.14
C PRO A 257 12.47 -7.63 16.37
N PHE A 258 12.94 -8.64 15.62
CA PHE A 258 14.20 -8.56 14.87
C PHE A 258 14.20 -7.44 13.81
N ILE A 259 13.14 -7.35 13.00
CA ILE A 259 13.00 -6.31 11.97
C ILE A 259 12.91 -4.93 12.61
N ILE A 260 12.16 -4.83 13.72
CA ILE A 260 12.00 -3.58 14.45
C ILE A 260 13.36 -3.13 14.99
N VAL A 261 14.10 -3.97 15.71
CA VAL A 261 15.39 -3.55 16.32
C VAL A 261 16.38 -3.02 15.27
N ILE A 262 16.48 -3.67 14.11
CA ILE A 262 17.43 -3.27 13.07
C ILE A 262 16.99 -1.97 12.37
N LEU A 263 15.71 -1.86 12.00
CA LEU A 263 15.24 -0.77 11.16
C LEU A 263 14.71 0.43 11.95
N TRP A 264 14.39 0.27 13.24
CA TRP A 264 13.74 1.32 14.04
C TRP A 264 14.55 2.62 14.14
N PRO A 265 15.88 2.62 14.33
CA PRO A 265 16.65 3.87 14.33
C PRO A 265 16.49 4.65 13.02
N SER A 266 16.56 3.95 11.88
CA SER A 266 16.36 4.56 10.56
C SER A 266 14.92 5.06 10.38
N ALA A 267 13.92 4.27 10.80
CA ALA A 267 12.51 4.63 10.73
C ALA A 267 12.18 5.86 11.59
N PHE A 268 12.82 5.97 12.77
CA PHE A 268 12.68 7.11 13.66
C PHE A 268 13.25 8.40 13.02
N LEU A 269 14.44 8.33 12.41
CA LEU A 269 15.01 9.46 11.67
C LEU A 269 14.12 9.86 10.49
N VAL A 270 13.59 8.88 9.74
CA VAL A 270 12.64 9.12 8.65
C VAL A 270 11.36 9.79 9.16
N MET A 271 10.84 9.37 10.30
CA MET A 271 9.70 10.02 10.94
C MET A 271 9.99 11.51 11.21
N LEU A 272 11.15 11.84 11.78
CA LEU A 272 11.52 13.24 12.06
C LEU A 272 11.62 14.06 10.77
N MET A 273 12.28 13.53 9.73
CA MET A 273 12.35 14.17 8.42
C MET A 273 10.96 14.36 7.79
N MET A 274 10.09 13.36 7.91
CA MET A 274 8.71 13.43 7.43
C MET A 274 7.89 14.47 8.17
N TRP A 275 8.12 14.63 9.48
CA TRP A 275 7.44 15.64 10.26
C TRP A 275 7.82 17.05 9.78
N ALA A 276 9.12 17.28 9.56
CA ALA A 276 9.67 18.58 9.15
C ALA A 276 9.26 19.00 7.74
N TRP A 277 9.35 18.10 6.75
CA TRP A 277 9.29 18.53 5.33
C TRP A 277 8.26 17.81 4.47
N SER A 278 7.70 16.68 4.93
CA SER A 278 6.88 15.86 4.05
C SER A 278 5.47 16.44 3.86
N LYS A 279 4.95 16.21 2.66
CA LYS A 279 3.57 16.51 2.25
C LYS A 279 2.81 15.20 2.06
N THR A 280 1.49 15.29 1.92
CA THR A 280 0.65 14.11 1.65
C THR A 280 1.06 13.39 0.36
N PHE A 281 1.24 12.06 0.48
CA PHE A 281 1.89 11.25 -0.56
C PHE A 281 1.20 9.91 -0.78
N LEU A 282 1.32 9.36 -2.01
CA LEU A 282 0.75 8.07 -2.40
C LEU A 282 1.53 6.90 -1.78
N ILE A 283 0.82 6.00 -1.09
CA ILE A 283 1.38 4.78 -0.51
C ILE A 283 1.18 3.58 -1.45
N SER A 284 -0.05 3.38 -1.90
CA SER A 284 -0.45 2.24 -2.73
C SER A 284 -1.72 2.58 -3.52
N SER A 285 -2.03 1.74 -4.50
CA SER A 285 -3.21 1.89 -5.35
C SER A 285 -3.73 0.53 -5.76
N TYR A 286 -5.04 0.42 -5.97
CA TYR A 286 -5.71 -0.77 -6.47
C TYR A 286 -6.85 -0.34 -7.40
N THR A 287 -7.42 -1.28 -8.16
CA THR A 287 -8.50 -1.01 -9.11
C THR A 287 -9.67 -1.95 -8.84
N ILE A 288 -10.89 -1.41 -8.91
CA ILE A 288 -12.13 -2.19 -8.90
C ILE A 288 -12.95 -1.76 -10.11
N ARG A 289 -13.20 -2.67 -11.05
CA ARG A 289 -14.01 -2.42 -12.27
C ARG A 289 -13.58 -1.13 -12.99
N ASP A 290 -12.28 -1.06 -13.32
CA ASP A 290 -11.60 0.06 -13.98
C ASP A 290 -11.59 1.41 -13.22
N LYS A 291 -12.17 1.46 -12.00
CA LYS A 291 -12.07 2.64 -11.13
C LYS A 291 -10.79 2.58 -10.31
N LEU A 292 -9.98 3.64 -10.42
CA LEU A 292 -8.67 3.72 -9.76
C LEU A 292 -8.83 4.21 -8.32
N HIS A 293 -8.38 3.39 -7.38
CA HIS A 293 -8.42 3.68 -5.95
C HIS A 293 -6.98 3.91 -5.45
N GLN A 294 -6.79 4.93 -4.61
CA GLN A 294 -5.49 5.28 -4.06
C GLN A 294 -5.53 5.40 -2.54
N ILE A 295 -4.44 5.01 -1.88
CA ILE A 295 -4.22 5.25 -0.46
C ILE A 295 -3.15 6.30 -0.32
N TRP A 296 -3.49 7.44 0.27
CA TRP A 296 -2.56 8.54 0.55
C TRP A 296 -2.25 8.58 2.04
N ALA A 297 -1.01 8.90 2.41
CA ALA A 297 -0.64 9.15 3.80
C ALA A 297 -0.53 10.65 4.08
N VAL A 298 -1.15 11.08 5.16
CA VAL A 298 -0.70 12.24 5.93
C VAL A 298 0.58 11.82 6.66
N PRO A 299 1.72 12.49 6.46
CA PRO A 299 3.01 12.12 7.04
C PRO A 299 3.08 12.48 8.53
N ARG A 300 2.12 11.99 9.32
CA ARG A 300 1.94 12.23 10.74
C ARG A 300 1.62 10.92 11.43
N TYR A 301 2.28 10.68 12.55
CA TYR A 301 2.22 9.46 13.34
C TYR A 301 1.12 9.58 14.40
N GLY A 302 0.51 8.46 14.79
CA GLY A 302 -0.66 8.45 15.67
C GLY A 302 -0.49 9.26 16.95
N PHE A 303 0.68 9.17 17.61
CA PHE A 303 0.97 9.93 18.82
C PHE A 303 0.95 11.47 18.60
N GLN A 304 1.30 11.93 17.39
CA GLN A 304 1.34 13.36 17.05
C GLN A 304 -0.06 13.98 16.99
N TYR A 305 -1.11 13.20 16.74
CA TYR A 305 -2.50 13.67 16.76
C TYR A 305 -2.97 14.05 18.16
N PHE A 306 -2.27 13.59 19.20
CA PHE A 306 -2.56 13.91 20.60
C PHE A 306 -1.69 15.06 21.13
N LEU A 307 -0.81 15.64 20.31
CA LEU A 307 0.00 16.81 20.65
C LEU A 307 -0.77 18.09 20.28
N PRO A 308 -1.16 18.95 21.24
CA PRO A 308 -1.97 20.13 20.95
C PRO A 308 -1.34 21.08 19.92
N PHE A 309 -0.02 21.29 20.00
CA PHE A 309 0.71 22.17 19.08
C PHE A 309 0.80 21.63 17.65
N ALA A 310 0.59 20.33 17.43
CA ALA A 310 0.64 19.71 16.11
C ALA A 310 -0.70 19.81 15.36
N LYS A 311 -1.79 20.18 16.06
CA LYS A 311 -3.16 20.18 15.56
C LYS A 311 -3.32 20.94 14.25
N ASP A 312 -2.85 22.19 14.21
CA ASP A 312 -3.02 23.06 13.03
C ASP A 312 -2.21 22.57 11.84
N GLY A 313 -0.99 22.08 12.10
CA GLY A 313 -0.14 21.49 11.07
C GLY A 313 -0.74 20.22 10.45
N ILE A 314 -1.39 19.38 11.26
CA ILE A 314 -2.11 18.18 10.79
C ILE A 314 -3.32 18.60 9.95
N ASN A 315 -4.15 19.52 10.45
CA ASN A 315 -5.33 19.99 9.73
C ASN A 315 -4.97 20.65 8.39
N ASN A 316 -3.88 21.42 8.34
CA ASN A 316 -3.38 21.99 7.10
C ASN A 316 -3.00 20.90 6.07
N GLN A 317 -2.33 19.82 6.50
CA GLN A 317 -1.99 18.71 5.60
C GLN A 317 -3.24 17.99 5.05
N ILE A 318 -4.25 17.77 5.91
CA ILE A 318 -5.53 17.16 5.50
C ILE A 318 -6.27 18.09 4.52
N GLU A 319 -6.34 19.38 4.83
CA GLU A 319 -6.96 20.39 3.97
C GLU A 319 -6.30 20.44 2.59
N LEU A 320 -4.96 20.51 2.54
CA LEU A 320 -4.20 20.50 1.29
C LEU A 320 -4.43 19.22 0.48
N ALA A 321 -4.59 18.05 1.12
CA ALA A 321 -4.94 16.81 0.43
C ALA A 321 -6.34 16.87 -0.19
N ILE A 322 -7.33 17.41 0.53
CA ILE A 322 -8.70 17.59 0.03
C ILE A 322 -8.71 18.53 -1.17
N LEU A 323 -8.05 19.69 -1.06
CA LEU A 323 -7.98 20.66 -2.15
C LEU A 323 -7.24 20.12 -3.37
N ARG A 324 -6.18 19.34 -3.15
CA ARG A 324 -5.48 18.64 -4.23
C ARG A 324 -6.38 17.62 -4.93
N ALA A 325 -7.09 16.79 -4.17
CA ALA A 325 -8.03 15.81 -4.71
C ALA A 325 -9.15 16.51 -5.51
N ASN A 326 -9.69 17.61 -4.99
CA ASN A 326 -10.67 18.45 -5.67
C ASN A 326 -10.14 18.98 -7.01
N LYS A 327 -8.94 19.58 -7.01
CA LYS A 327 -8.30 20.12 -8.23
C LYS A 327 -8.03 19.05 -9.27
N MET A 328 -7.68 17.85 -8.84
CA MET A 328 -7.45 16.72 -9.74
C MET A 328 -8.75 16.15 -10.32
N GLY A 329 -9.91 16.40 -9.72
CA GLY A 329 -11.19 15.83 -10.14
C GLY A 329 -11.52 14.47 -9.50
N VAL A 330 -10.91 14.15 -8.34
CA VAL A 330 -11.25 12.97 -7.55
C VAL A 330 -12.72 13.05 -7.11
N LYS A 331 -13.45 11.93 -7.19
CA LYS A 331 -14.87 11.90 -6.84
C LYS A 331 -15.08 11.82 -5.34
N VAL A 332 -14.35 10.95 -4.66
CA VAL A 332 -14.50 10.71 -3.23
C VAL A 332 -13.15 10.69 -2.53
N LEU A 333 -13.03 11.41 -1.42
CA LEU A 333 -11.90 11.32 -0.50
C LEU A 333 -12.40 10.94 0.89
N SER A 334 -11.99 9.77 1.36
CA SER A 334 -12.34 9.27 2.68
C SER A 334 -11.25 9.55 3.71
N LEU A 335 -11.62 10.09 4.86
CA LEU A 335 -10.73 10.38 5.99
C LEU A 335 -10.60 9.14 6.88
N ALA A 336 -9.39 8.58 6.98
CA ALA A 336 -9.13 7.39 7.79
C ALA A 336 -8.90 7.73 9.27
N ALA A 337 -9.35 6.85 10.17
CA ALA A 337 -9.00 6.85 11.60
C ALA A 337 -8.88 8.25 12.25
N LEU A 338 -7.68 8.68 12.64
CA LEU A 338 -7.48 9.96 13.33
C LEU A 338 -7.67 11.19 12.43
N ASN A 339 -7.60 11.06 11.10
CA ASN A 339 -7.89 12.16 10.16
C ASN A 339 -9.35 12.62 10.22
N LYS A 340 -10.26 11.80 10.75
CA LYS A 340 -11.69 12.14 10.99
C LYS A 340 -12.03 12.29 12.48
N ASN A 341 -11.04 12.52 13.33
CA ASN A 341 -11.28 12.74 14.75
C ASN A 341 -12.11 14.05 14.96
N GLU A 342 -13.18 13.97 15.75
CA GLU A 342 -14.05 15.11 16.03
C GLU A 342 -13.32 16.24 16.77
N ALA A 343 -12.45 15.92 17.72
CA ALA A 343 -11.68 16.91 18.46
C ALA A 343 -10.64 17.65 17.58
N LEU A 344 -10.26 17.02 16.46
CA LEU A 344 -9.32 17.56 15.49
C LEU A 344 -9.99 18.51 14.51
N ASN A 345 -11.06 18.05 13.83
CA ASN A 345 -11.69 18.76 12.70
C ASN A 345 -13.21 18.54 12.57
N GLY A 346 -13.88 18.12 13.65
CA GLY A 346 -15.31 17.82 13.64
C GLY A 346 -15.69 16.62 12.75
N GLY A 347 -14.71 15.76 12.44
CA GLY A 347 -14.88 14.61 11.54
C GLY A 347 -15.12 15.04 10.09
N GLY A 348 -14.35 16.02 9.63
CA GLY A 348 -14.37 16.56 8.27
C GLY A 348 -15.25 17.79 8.06
N THR A 349 -16.12 18.14 9.01
CA THR A 349 -17.03 19.30 8.90
C THR A 349 -16.28 20.62 8.78
N LEU A 350 -15.13 20.75 9.45
CA LEU A 350 -14.25 21.92 9.34
C LEU A 350 -13.94 22.25 7.87
N PHE A 351 -13.57 21.25 7.07
CA PHE A 351 -13.13 21.45 5.70
C PHE A 351 -14.29 21.70 4.74
N VAL A 352 -15.40 20.99 4.92
CA VAL A 352 -16.61 21.17 4.10
C VAL A 352 -17.24 22.55 4.33
N ASN A 353 -17.26 23.02 5.58
CA ASN A 353 -17.77 24.36 5.90
C ASN A 353 -16.85 25.47 5.38
N LYS A 354 -15.53 25.26 5.43
CA LYS A 354 -14.54 26.23 4.93
C LYS A 354 -14.53 26.31 3.40
N HIS A 355 -14.85 25.21 2.71
CA HIS A 355 -14.85 25.10 1.25
C HIS A 355 -16.20 24.54 0.74
N PRO A 356 -17.24 25.38 0.63
CA PRO A 356 -18.57 24.91 0.23
C PRO A 356 -18.62 24.38 -1.22
N ASP A 357 -17.75 24.88 -2.10
CA ASP A 357 -17.75 24.55 -3.53
C ASP A 357 -16.92 23.29 -3.89
N LEU A 358 -16.65 22.42 -2.91
CA LEU A 358 -15.92 21.18 -3.16
C LEU A 358 -16.70 20.28 -4.12
N LYS A 359 -16.03 19.90 -5.22
CA LYS A 359 -16.51 18.90 -6.19
C LYS A 359 -16.26 17.48 -5.68
N VAL A 360 -15.14 17.28 -4.97
CA VAL A 360 -14.83 16.02 -4.27
C VAL A 360 -15.72 15.84 -3.04
N ARG A 361 -16.21 14.62 -2.83
CA ARG A 361 -16.97 14.26 -1.62
C ARG A 361 -16.04 13.80 -0.51
N VAL A 362 -15.96 14.62 0.54
CA VAL A 362 -15.31 14.24 1.80
C VAL A 362 -16.22 13.29 2.58
N VAL A 363 -15.67 12.14 2.96
CA VAL A 363 -16.40 11.02 3.58
C VAL A 363 -15.63 10.50 4.80
N HIS A 364 -16.34 10.08 5.85
CA HIS A 364 -15.73 9.41 7.00
C HIS A 364 -15.93 7.88 7.03
N GLY A 365 -16.89 7.36 6.24
CA GLY A 365 -17.22 5.93 6.13
C GLY A 365 -17.78 5.27 7.39
N ASN A 366 -18.07 6.04 8.45
CA ASN A 366 -18.61 5.51 9.70
C ASN A 366 -20.05 4.98 9.55
N THR A 367 -20.81 5.39 8.53
CA THR A 367 -22.15 4.82 8.29
C THR A 367 -22.07 3.33 7.98
N LEU A 368 -21.12 2.91 7.12
CA LEU A 368 -20.89 1.48 6.87
C LEU A 368 -20.27 0.79 8.09
N THR A 369 -19.41 1.48 8.84
CA THR A 369 -18.87 0.93 10.10
C THR A 369 -19.98 0.61 11.10
N ALA A 370 -20.99 1.49 11.24
CA ALA A 370 -22.17 1.25 12.06
C ALA A 370 -22.95 0.04 11.55
N ALA A 371 -23.17 -0.05 10.24
CA ALA A 371 -23.90 -1.14 9.62
C ALA A 371 -23.26 -2.51 9.88
N VAL A 372 -21.93 -2.63 9.74
CA VAL A 372 -21.20 -3.88 10.02
C VAL A 372 -21.46 -4.35 11.46
N ILE A 373 -21.28 -3.47 12.44
CA ILE A 373 -21.49 -3.79 13.86
C ILE A 373 -22.95 -4.21 14.12
N LEU A 374 -23.90 -3.49 13.52
CA LEU A 374 -25.32 -3.77 13.69
C LEU A 374 -25.75 -5.11 13.09
N HIS A 375 -25.14 -5.52 11.97
CA HIS A 375 -25.43 -6.81 11.32
C HIS A 375 -24.73 -8.00 11.99
N GLU A 376 -23.74 -7.77 12.85
CA GLU A 376 -23.19 -8.82 13.73
C GLU A 376 -24.12 -9.16 14.90
N ILE A 377 -25.00 -8.24 15.30
CA ILE A 377 -25.92 -8.42 16.42
C ILE A 377 -27.08 -9.33 15.97
N PRO A 378 -27.36 -10.44 16.68
CA PRO A 378 -28.47 -11.32 16.34
C PRO A 378 -29.83 -10.60 16.33
N GLU A 379 -30.70 -10.90 15.37
CA GLU A 379 -32.02 -10.26 15.26
C GLU A 379 -32.92 -10.53 16.47
N SER A 380 -32.68 -11.63 17.19
CA SER A 380 -33.40 -11.98 18.43
C SER A 380 -32.99 -11.15 19.65
N THR A 381 -32.02 -10.24 19.52
CA THR A 381 -31.52 -9.43 20.63
C THR A 381 -32.56 -8.39 21.06
N THR A 382 -33.07 -8.52 22.29
CA THR A 382 -34.06 -7.59 22.85
C THR A 382 -33.44 -6.48 23.70
N GLU A 383 -32.24 -6.69 24.22
CA GLU A 383 -31.51 -5.69 25.01
C GLU A 383 -30.00 -5.71 24.72
N VAL A 384 -29.38 -4.53 24.77
CA VAL A 384 -27.94 -4.35 24.61
C VAL A 384 -27.37 -3.43 25.69
N PHE A 385 -26.16 -3.73 26.15
CA PHE A 385 -25.38 -2.82 26.98
C PHE A 385 -24.31 -2.14 26.14
N MET A 386 -24.22 -0.81 26.24
CA MET A 386 -23.37 -0.03 25.36
C MET A 386 -22.45 0.93 26.09
N THR A 387 -21.15 0.80 25.87
CA THR A 387 -20.16 1.82 26.24
C THR A 387 -19.85 2.73 25.06
N GLY A 388 -19.50 3.98 25.34
CA GLY A 388 -19.24 4.95 24.28
C GLY A 388 -20.49 5.33 23.47
N ALA A 389 -21.69 5.10 24.00
CA ALA A 389 -22.98 5.40 23.37
C ALA A 389 -23.17 6.88 23.02
N THR A 390 -22.40 7.78 23.63
CA THR A 390 -22.42 9.24 23.34
C THR A 390 -21.40 9.69 22.30
N SER A 391 -20.61 8.76 21.73
CA SER A 391 -19.75 9.03 20.59
C SER A 391 -20.57 9.12 19.30
N LYS A 392 -19.99 9.64 18.21
CA LYS A 392 -20.61 9.68 16.88
C LYS A 392 -21.17 8.32 16.44
N LEU A 393 -20.32 7.30 16.46
CA LEU A 393 -20.68 5.94 16.06
C LEU A 393 -21.64 5.31 17.08
N GLY A 394 -21.38 5.52 18.37
CA GLY A 394 -22.19 4.96 19.43
C GLY A 394 -23.63 5.49 19.44
N ARG A 395 -23.79 6.81 19.23
CA ARG A 395 -25.09 7.47 19.10
C ARG A 395 -25.90 6.84 17.97
N ALA A 396 -25.29 6.66 16.81
CA ALA A 396 -25.96 6.15 15.62
C ALA A 396 -26.46 4.71 15.82
N ILE A 397 -25.61 3.85 16.41
CA ILE A 397 -25.97 2.47 16.76
C ILE A 397 -27.12 2.46 17.79
N ALA A 398 -27.04 3.30 18.84
CA ALA A 398 -28.08 3.39 19.86
C ALA A 398 -29.44 3.82 19.26
N LEU A 399 -29.45 4.85 18.42
CA LEU A 399 -30.65 5.32 17.73
C LEU A 399 -31.21 4.27 16.76
N TYR A 400 -30.35 3.55 16.04
CA TYR A 400 -30.77 2.49 15.13
C TYR A 400 -31.46 1.33 15.88
N LEU A 401 -30.84 0.83 16.95
CA LEU A 401 -31.38 -0.25 17.77
C LEU A 401 -32.67 0.16 18.48
N CYS A 402 -32.73 1.41 18.95
CA CYS A 402 -33.93 2.01 19.50
C CYS A 402 -35.12 2.01 18.51
N LYS A 403 -34.91 2.40 17.25
CA LYS A 403 -35.93 2.28 16.18
C LYS A 403 -36.35 0.83 15.91
N LYS A 404 -35.52 -0.15 16.24
CA LYS A 404 -35.81 -1.60 16.17
C LYS A 404 -36.45 -2.16 17.44
N ARG A 405 -36.86 -1.31 18.38
CA ARG A 405 -37.46 -1.69 19.67
C ARG A 405 -36.53 -2.55 20.55
N VAL A 406 -35.22 -2.40 20.37
CA VAL A 406 -34.20 -3.03 21.22
C VAL A 406 -33.86 -2.07 22.36
N ARG A 407 -33.91 -2.55 23.60
CA ARG A 407 -33.59 -1.76 24.79
C ARG A 407 -32.08 -1.50 24.88
N VAL A 408 -31.65 -0.26 24.73
CA VAL A 408 -30.24 0.16 24.76
C VAL A 408 -29.91 0.77 26.11
N MET A 409 -29.10 0.05 26.90
CA MET A 409 -28.52 0.56 28.14
C MET A 409 -27.26 1.37 27.86
N MET A 410 -27.41 2.70 27.80
CA MET A 410 -26.36 3.64 27.45
C MET A 410 -25.50 3.98 28.67
N ARG A 411 -24.26 3.46 28.71
CA ARG A 411 -23.31 3.77 29.77
C ARG A 411 -22.74 5.18 29.60
N THR A 412 -23.26 6.13 30.37
CA THR A 412 -22.77 7.52 30.42
C THR A 412 -22.97 8.13 31.81
N LEU A 413 -22.01 8.96 32.24
CA LEU A 413 -22.12 9.77 33.46
C LEU A 413 -22.80 11.12 33.18
N SER A 414 -22.80 11.57 31.93
CA SER A 414 -23.43 12.84 31.53
C SER A 414 -24.89 12.60 31.16
N THR A 415 -25.78 13.04 32.03
CA THR A 415 -27.24 13.05 31.81
C THR A 415 -27.62 13.99 30.68
N GLU A 416 -26.92 15.13 30.53
CA GLU A 416 -27.14 16.07 29.43
C GLU A 416 -26.92 15.41 28.06
N ARG A 417 -25.79 14.71 27.89
CA ARG A 417 -25.49 13.99 26.63
C ARG A 417 -26.50 12.87 26.35
N PHE A 418 -26.95 12.18 27.39
CA PHE A 418 -28.00 11.17 27.26
C PHE A 418 -29.32 11.80 26.79
N ASN A 419 -29.80 12.84 27.49
CA ASN A 419 -31.04 13.53 27.18
C ASN A 419 -31.02 14.11 25.76
N LYS A 420 -29.88 14.61 25.29
CA LYS A 420 -29.72 15.08 23.92
C LYS A 420 -30.00 13.97 22.91
N ILE A 421 -29.39 12.80 23.09
CA ILE A 421 -29.59 11.64 22.19
C ILE A 421 -31.02 11.09 22.30
N GLN A 422 -31.57 11.04 23.52
CA GLN A 422 -32.94 10.57 23.72
C GLN A 422 -33.97 11.45 23.00
N LYS A 423 -33.78 12.77 22.99
CA LYS A 423 -34.66 13.71 22.28
C LYS A 423 -34.63 13.53 20.76
N GLU A 424 -33.52 13.04 20.20
CA GLU A 424 -33.38 12.76 18.77
C GLU A 424 -34.15 11.51 18.32
N ALA A 425 -34.49 10.61 19.24
CA ALA A 425 -35.37 9.48 18.94
C ALA A 425 -36.84 9.95 18.85
N PRO A 426 -37.64 9.41 17.90
CA PRO A 426 -39.09 9.62 17.87
C PRO A 426 -39.73 9.23 19.19
N GLU A 427 -40.81 9.91 19.58
CA GLU A 427 -41.41 9.79 20.92
C GLU A 427 -41.76 8.34 21.29
N GLU A 428 -42.28 7.58 20.33
CA GLU A 428 -42.63 6.16 20.45
C GLU A 428 -41.44 5.25 20.82
N TYR A 429 -40.22 5.63 20.45
CA TYR A 429 -39.02 4.82 20.68
C TYR A 429 -38.19 5.29 21.87
N ARG A 430 -38.41 6.50 22.42
CA ARG A 430 -37.58 7.08 23.51
C ARG A 430 -37.45 6.18 24.74
N GLN A 431 -38.47 5.37 25.03
CA GLN A 431 -38.49 4.40 26.13
C GLN A 431 -37.44 3.29 26.01
N TYR A 432 -36.97 2.99 24.80
CA TYR A 432 -35.95 1.97 24.58
C TYR A 432 -34.53 2.47 24.88
N LEU A 433 -34.32 3.77 25.07
CA LEU A 433 -33.04 4.32 25.50
C LEU A 433 -33.02 4.50 27.01
N VAL A 434 -32.10 3.82 27.69
CA VAL A 434 -32.00 3.84 29.15
C VAL A 434 -30.60 4.30 29.56
N GLN A 435 -30.51 5.34 30.37
CA GLN A 435 -29.24 5.77 30.95
C GLN A 435 -28.81 4.81 32.05
N VAL A 436 -27.56 4.34 31.98
CA VAL A 436 -26.94 3.56 33.06
C VAL A 436 -25.61 4.19 33.49
N THR A 437 -25.39 4.25 34.80
CA THR A 437 -24.18 4.86 35.41
C THR A 437 -23.18 3.83 35.92
N LYS A 438 -23.56 2.55 35.93
CA LYS A 438 -22.80 1.46 36.55
C LYS A 438 -22.75 0.26 35.59
N TYR A 439 -21.66 -0.51 35.62
CA TYR A 439 -21.52 -1.72 34.81
C TYR A 439 -22.38 -2.87 35.34
N GLN A 440 -22.68 -2.86 36.64
CA GLN A 440 -23.58 -3.82 37.30
C GLN A 440 -24.96 -3.90 36.64
N SER A 441 -25.42 -2.80 36.03
CA SER A 441 -26.71 -2.78 35.31
C SER A 441 -26.76 -3.74 34.11
N ALA A 442 -25.62 -4.26 33.66
CA ALA A 442 -25.49 -5.14 32.50
C ALA A 442 -25.32 -6.63 32.85
N GLN A 443 -25.45 -7.01 34.13
CA GLN A 443 -25.18 -8.37 34.61
C GLN A 443 -26.01 -9.46 33.90
N ASN A 444 -27.19 -9.11 33.38
CA ASN A 444 -28.09 -10.06 32.69
C ASN A 444 -28.04 -9.93 31.16
N CYS A 445 -27.30 -8.96 30.63
CA CYS A 445 -27.29 -8.65 29.20
C CYS A 445 -26.10 -9.34 28.52
N LYS A 446 -26.38 -10.21 27.54
CA LYS A 446 -25.36 -10.97 26.79
C LYS A 446 -24.81 -10.24 25.56
N ALA A 447 -25.44 -9.15 25.12
CA ALA A 447 -25.02 -8.38 23.96
C ALA A 447 -24.35 -7.07 24.39
N TRP A 448 -23.01 -7.04 24.32
CA TRP A 448 -22.22 -5.88 24.73
C TRP A 448 -21.64 -5.17 23.52
N ILE A 449 -21.94 -3.88 23.38
CA ILE A 449 -21.36 -3.03 22.34
C ILE A 449 -20.34 -2.09 22.98
N VAL A 450 -19.08 -2.25 22.60
CA VAL A 450 -17.93 -1.65 23.26
C VAL A 450 -17.36 -0.51 22.39
N GLY A 451 -17.70 0.72 22.77
CA GLY A 451 -17.19 1.95 22.16
C GLY A 451 -16.14 2.70 22.99
N LYS A 452 -15.81 2.19 24.19
CA LYS A 452 -14.73 2.69 25.05
C LYS A 452 -13.92 1.52 25.56
N TRP A 453 -12.65 1.76 25.85
CA TRP A 453 -11.76 0.73 26.36
C TRP A 453 -12.27 0.20 27.70
N LEU A 454 -12.27 -1.13 27.86
CA LEU A 454 -12.73 -1.83 29.05
C LEU A 454 -11.56 -2.56 29.72
N SER A 455 -11.36 -2.27 31.00
CA SER A 455 -10.42 -3.02 31.84
C SER A 455 -10.91 -4.44 32.11
N PRO A 456 -10.00 -5.38 32.44
CA PRO A 456 -10.37 -6.74 32.85
C PRO A 456 -11.43 -6.79 33.97
N ARG A 457 -11.37 -5.87 34.93
CA ARG A 457 -12.36 -5.76 36.02
C ARG A 457 -13.74 -5.34 35.53
N GLU A 458 -13.82 -4.45 34.55
CA GLU A 458 -15.10 -4.02 33.99
C GLU A 458 -15.74 -5.14 33.14
N GLN A 459 -14.93 -5.93 32.45
CA GLN A 459 -15.40 -7.10 31.69
C GLN A 459 -16.01 -8.18 32.59
N MET A 460 -15.66 -8.25 33.89
CA MET A 460 -16.22 -9.23 34.83
C MET A 460 -17.72 -9.07 35.08
N TRP A 461 -18.30 -7.90 34.78
CA TRP A 461 -19.73 -7.66 34.91
C TRP A 461 -20.56 -8.24 33.77
N ALA A 462 -19.92 -8.67 32.68
CA ALA A 462 -20.61 -9.36 31.60
C ALA A 462 -20.98 -10.79 32.02
N PRO A 463 -22.22 -11.26 31.76
CA PRO A 463 -22.60 -12.64 32.02
C PRO A 463 -21.80 -13.62 31.17
N SER A 464 -21.72 -14.86 31.63
CA SER A 464 -21.07 -15.93 30.86
C SER A 464 -21.77 -16.15 29.50
N GLY A 465 -20.99 -16.40 28.46
CA GLY A 465 -21.46 -16.49 27.08
C GLY A 465 -21.73 -15.14 26.40
N THR A 466 -21.33 -14.02 27.00
CA THR A 466 -21.43 -12.69 26.37
C THR A 466 -20.58 -12.62 25.10
N HIS A 467 -21.12 -11.96 24.08
CA HIS A 467 -20.34 -11.53 22.92
C HIS A 467 -20.08 -10.02 22.99
N PHE A 468 -18.81 -9.64 22.92
CA PHE A 468 -18.37 -8.24 22.88
C PHE A 468 -18.21 -7.76 21.44
N HIS A 469 -19.22 -7.07 20.92
CA HIS A 469 -19.12 -6.33 19.66
C HIS A 469 -18.31 -5.06 19.90
N GLN A 470 -17.22 -4.83 19.18
CA GLN A 470 -16.32 -3.71 19.48
C GLN A 470 -16.04 -2.80 18.29
N PHE A 471 -16.10 -1.50 18.55
CA PHE A 471 -15.66 -0.46 17.63
C PHE A 471 -14.64 0.49 18.26
N VAL A 472 -14.25 0.22 19.51
CA VAL A 472 -13.13 0.89 20.15
C VAL A 472 -11.82 0.51 19.46
N VAL A 473 -10.97 1.52 19.23
CA VAL A 473 -9.63 1.33 18.67
C VAL A 473 -8.62 1.95 19.65
N PRO A 474 -7.63 1.19 20.14
CA PRO A 474 -7.37 -0.23 19.89
C PRO A 474 -8.46 -1.16 20.51
N PRO A 475 -8.60 -2.40 20.02
CA PRO A 475 -9.55 -3.37 20.56
C PRO A 475 -9.26 -3.70 22.03
N ILE A 476 -10.28 -4.14 22.78
CA ILE A 476 -10.09 -4.54 24.18
C ILE A 476 -9.32 -5.85 24.29
N ILE A 477 -8.64 -6.04 25.42
CA ILE A 477 -7.94 -7.28 25.71
C ILE A 477 -8.97 -8.38 26.00
N SER A 478 -8.89 -9.50 25.28
CA SER A 478 -9.73 -10.68 25.48
C SER A 478 -9.35 -11.42 26.78
N PHE A 479 -9.92 -10.97 27.90
CA PHE A 479 -9.57 -11.47 29.23
C PHE A 479 -10.42 -12.66 29.70
N ARG A 480 -11.73 -12.60 29.50
CA ARG A 480 -12.69 -13.67 29.85
C ARG A 480 -12.68 -14.79 28.80
N ARG A 481 -12.44 -16.03 29.23
CA ARG A 481 -12.43 -17.23 28.36
C ARG A 481 -13.82 -17.77 28.02
N ASP A 482 -14.80 -17.47 28.86
CA ASP A 482 -16.19 -17.87 28.72
C ASP A 482 -17.03 -16.84 27.94
N CYS A 483 -16.38 -15.81 27.38
CA CYS A 483 -16.97 -14.80 26.51
C CYS A 483 -16.26 -14.80 25.15
N THR A 484 -16.91 -14.25 24.14
CA THR A 484 -16.34 -14.10 22.80
C THR A 484 -16.18 -12.62 22.46
N TYR A 485 -15.22 -12.30 21.58
CA TYR A 485 -14.86 -10.93 21.23
C TYR A 485 -14.92 -10.77 19.71
N GLY A 486 -15.75 -9.85 19.24
CA GLY A 486 -15.82 -9.49 17.83
C GLY A 486 -14.51 -8.85 17.36
N LYS A 487 -14.20 -8.97 16.07
CA LYS A 487 -13.09 -8.23 15.46
C LYS A 487 -13.50 -6.76 15.27
N LEU A 488 -12.55 -5.91 14.92
CA LEU A 488 -12.88 -4.57 14.46
C LEU A 488 -13.67 -4.64 13.15
N ALA A 489 -14.69 -3.80 13.02
CA ALA A 489 -15.52 -3.73 11.82
C ALA A 489 -14.68 -3.59 10.55
N ALA A 490 -14.70 -4.63 9.73
CA ALA A 490 -13.93 -4.76 8.52
C ALA A 490 -14.77 -5.42 7.42
N MET A 491 -14.37 -5.20 6.17
CA MET A 491 -15.04 -5.74 5.00
C MET A 491 -14.00 -6.34 4.06
N ARG A 492 -14.28 -7.53 3.54
CA ARG A 492 -13.56 -8.10 2.41
C ARG A 492 -13.99 -7.37 1.14
N LEU A 493 -13.00 -6.90 0.39
CA LEU A 493 -13.21 -6.32 -0.94
C LEU A 493 -13.74 -7.38 -1.92
N PRO A 494 -14.37 -6.95 -3.02
CA PRO A 494 -14.85 -7.86 -4.05
C PRO A 494 -13.74 -8.71 -4.66
N ASP A 495 -14.07 -9.92 -5.15
CA ASP A 495 -13.09 -10.86 -5.70
C ASP A 495 -12.45 -10.37 -7.02
N ASP A 496 -13.08 -9.41 -7.71
CA ASP A 496 -12.59 -8.75 -8.92
C ASP A 496 -11.60 -7.58 -8.64
N VAL A 497 -11.16 -7.40 -7.39
CA VAL A 497 -10.14 -6.37 -7.05
C VAL A 497 -8.79 -6.71 -7.69
N GLN A 498 -8.16 -5.72 -8.33
CA GLN A 498 -6.88 -5.87 -9.00
C GLN A 498 -5.82 -4.94 -8.42
N GLY A 499 -4.57 -5.41 -8.41
CA GLY A 499 -3.42 -4.63 -7.97
C GLY A 499 -3.39 -4.29 -6.48
N LEU A 500 -4.13 -5.03 -5.66
CA LEU A 500 -4.04 -4.95 -4.21
C LEU A 500 -2.95 -5.92 -3.71
N GLY A 501 -1.83 -5.37 -3.26
CA GLY A 501 -0.71 -6.15 -2.73
C GLY A 501 -0.27 -5.73 -1.33
N THR A 502 -1.11 -5.00 -0.59
CA THR A 502 -0.83 -4.54 0.78
C THR A 502 -2.01 -4.86 1.69
N CYS A 503 -1.73 -5.43 2.86
CA CYS A 503 -2.71 -5.61 3.92
C CYS A 503 -2.92 -4.29 4.67
N GLU A 504 -4.18 -3.99 5.00
CA GLU A 504 -4.49 -2.80 5.79
C GLU A 504 -4.27 -3.08 7.28
N TYR A 505 -3.14 -2.61 7.82
CA TYR A 505 -2.76 -2.80 9.22
C TYR A 505 -2.74 -4.29 9.61
N THR A 506 -3.57 -4.72 10.56
CA THR A 506 -3.65 -6.10 11.06
C THR A 506 -4.66 -6.97 10.31
N LEU A 507 -5.32 -6.43 9.27
CA LEU A 507 -6.35 -7.14 8.54
C LEU A 507 -5.76 -8.13 7.52
N ASP A 508 -6.53 -9.17 7.22
CA ASP A 508 -6.16 -10.20 6.25
C ASP A 508 -6.09 -9.67 4.81
N ARG A 509 -5.46 -10.44 3.92
CA ARG A 509 -5.37 -10.09 2.49
C ARG A 509 -6.77 -9.91 1.89
N GLY A 510 -6.96 -8.81 1.18
CA GLY A 510 -8.24 -8.44 0.57
C GLY A 510 -9.26 -7.86 1.57
N VAL A 511 -8.88 -7.62 2.83
CA VAL A 511 -9.75 -7.04 3.85
C VAL A 511 -9.31 -5.61 4.18
N VAL A 512 -10.28 -4.71 4.25
CA VAL A 512 -10.09 -3.30 4.60
C VAL A 512 -10.98 -2.92 5.77
N HIS A 513 -10.65 -1.86 6.53
CA HIS A 513 -11.54 -1.41 7.59
C HIS A 513 -12.89 -0.97 7.01
N ALA A 514 -13.97 -1.15 7.76
CA ALA A 514 -15.32 -0.82 7.29
C ALA A 514 -15.46 0.65 6.88
N CYS A 515 -14.67 1.55 7.47
CA CYS A 515 -14.65 2.96 7.06
C CYS A 515 -13.95 3.22 5.70
N HIS A 516 -12.95 2.41 5.34
CA HIS A 516 -12.37 2.42 4.00
C HIS A 516 -13.40 1.88 3.01
N ALA A 517 -13.99 0.73 3.30
CA ALA A 517 -15.07 0.15 2.49
C ALA A 517 -16.26 1.11 2.33
N GLY A 518 -16.59 1.91 3.34
CA GLY A 518 -17.65 2.92 3.25
C GLY A 518 -17.35 3.98 2.20
N GLY A 519 -16.10 4.45 2.14
CA GLY A 519 -15.63 5.35 1.08
C GLY A 519 -15.65 4.72 -0.31
N VAL A 520 -15.28 3.43 -0.40
CA VAL A 520 -15.38 2.64 -1.65
C VAL A 520 -16.83 2.58 -2.12
N VAL A 521 -17.77 2.21 -1.25
CA VAL A 521 -19.21 2.15 -1.58
C VAL A 521 -19.72 3.51 -2.03
N HIS A 522 -19.32 4.59 -1.35
CA HIS A 522 -19.70 5.95 -1.72
C HIS A 522 -19.24 6.31 -3.15
N SER A 523 -18.04 5.89 -3.54
CA SER A 523 -17.49 6.07 -4.90
C SER A 523 -18.19 5.17 -5.94
N LEU A 524 -18.48 3.93 -5.58
CA LEU A 524 -19.12 2.97 -6.48
C LEU A 524 -20.57 3.35 -6.81
N GLU A 525 -21.34 3.78 -5.81
CA GLU A 525 -22.73 4.25 -5.97
C GLU A 525 -22.82 5.68 -6.52
N GLY A 526 -21.72 6.45 -6.54
CA GLY A 526 -21.72 7.81 -7.06
C GLY A 526 -22.53 8.78 -6.20
N TYR A 527 -22.55 8.58 -4.88
CA TYR A 527 -23.25 9.47 -3.97
C TYR A 527 -22.70 10.91 -4.05
N THR A 528 -23.62 11.88 -4.02
CA THR A 528 -23.32 13.31 -4.27
C THR A 528 -23.22 14.16 -3.00
N HIS A 529 -23.43 13.57 -1.83
CA HIS A 529 -23.41 14.27 -0.54
C HIS A 529 -22.06 14.06 0.16
N HIS A 530 -21.70 14.97 1.06
CA HIS A 530 -20.62 14.71 2.01
C HIS A 530 -21.10 13.76 3.11
N GLU A 531 -20.23 12.86 3.56
CA GLU A 531 -20.48 12.03 4.75
C GLU A 531 -19.52 12.49 5.85
N VAL A 532 -19.85 13.62 6.47
CA VAL A 532 -19.07 14.25 7.56
C VAL A 532 -19.99 14.57 8.74
N GLY A 533 -19.42 14.84 9.90
CA GLY A 533 -20.23 15.19 11.07
C GLY A 533 -21.00 14.00 11.62
N ALA A 534 -22.27 14.17 11.99
CA ALA A 534 -23.08 13.10 12.58
C ALA A 534 -23.49 12.05 11.54
N ILE A 535 -23.59 10.79 11.96
CA ILE A 535 -24.07 9.69 11.11
C ILE A 535 -25.59 9.79 10.96
N ASP A 536 -26.04 9.75 9.71
CA ASP A 536 -27.44 9.58 9.35
C ASP A 536 -27.85 8.11 9.54
N VAL A 537 -28.76 7.89 10.48
CA VAL A 537 -29.23 6.56 10.89
C VAL A 537 -30.05 5.89 9.78
N ASP A 538 -30.77 6.67 8.98
CA ASP A 538 -31.67 6.13 7.95
C ASP A 538 -30.88 5.61 6.73
N ARG A 539 -29.65 6.10 6.55
CA ARG A 539 -28.72 5.61 5.51
C ARG A 539 -28.01 4.31 5.85
N ILE A 540 -28.03 3.83 7.11
CA ILE A 540 -27.30 2.63 7.53
C ILE A 540 -27.69 1.41 6.67
N ASN A 541 -28.99 1.14 6.54
CA ASN A 541 -29.50 0.01 5.75
C ASN A 541 -29.24 0.19 4.25
N ILE A 542 -29.29 1.43 3.76
CA ILE A 542 -29.04 1.74 2.35
C ILE A 542 -27.58 1.45 1.99
N VAL A 543 -26.65 1.93 2.83
CA VAL A 543 -25.21 1.73 2.66
C VAL A 543 -24.83 0.26 2.81
N TRP A 544 -25.45 -0.47 3.75
CA TRP A 544 -25.26 -1.92 3.88
C TRP A 544 -25.66 -2.68 2.62
N LYS A 545 -26.88 -2.44 2.12
CA LYS A 545 -27.38 -3.08 0.89
C LYS A 545 -26.50 -2.76 -0.31
N ALA A 546 -26.03 -1.52 -0.42
CA ALA A 546 -25.09 -1.12 -1.46
C ALA A 546 -23.74 -1.85 -1.35
N ALA A 547 -23.21 -2.02 -0.13
CA ALA A 547 -21.99 -2.77 0.10
C ALA A 547 -22.11 -4.23 -0.38
N MET A 548 -23.20 -4.91 0.00
CA MET A 548 -23.48 -6.28 -0.45
C MET A 548 -23.67 -6.37 -1.97
N LYS A 549 -24.42 -5.43 -2.56
CA LYS A 549 -24.63 -5.31 -4.03
C LYS A 549 -23.31 -5.20 -4.79
N HIS A 550 -22.32 -4.50 -4.24
CA HIS A 550 -21.01 -4.36 -4.86
C HIS A 550 -20.07 -5.53 -4.60
N GLY A 551 -20.49 -6.56 -3.86
CA GLY A 551 -19.71 -7.76 -3.57
C GLY A 551 -18.76 -7.63 -2.37
N LEU A 552 -18.90 -6.55 -1.58
CA LEU A 552 -18.19 -6.45 -0.30
C LEU A 552 -18.87 -7.36 0.72
N ARG A 553 -18.08 -8.04 1.55
CA ARG A 553 -18.58 -9.00 2.56
C ARG A 553 -18.05 -8.65 3.96
N PRO A 554 -18.85 -8.76 5.03
CA PRO A 554 -18.34 -8.64 6.40
C PRO A 554 -17.35 -9.78 6.72
N VAL A 555 -16.50 -9.59 7.72
CA VAL A 555 -15.39 -10.51 8.07
C VAL A 555 -15.49 -11.02 9.50
#